data_AF-A0A375Z572-F1
#
_entry.id   AF-A0A375Z572-F1
#
_cell.length_a   1.000
_cell.length_b   1.000
_cell.length_c   1.000
_cell.angle_alpha   90.00
_cell.angle_beta   90.00
_cell.angle_gamma   90.00
#
_symmetry.space_group_name_H-M   'P 1'
#
loop_
_entity.id
_entity.type
_entity.pdbx_description
1 polymer ?
#
loop_
_entity_poly.entity_id
_entity_poly.type
_entity_poly.pdbx_seq_one_letter_code
_entity_poly.pdbx_strand_id
1 'polypeptide(L)'
;MDNTATQWFDGREMEMVHKMFRREFGLMPGLLCGVTDPERAGIVADHFEAIAATLHHHHQSEDEDVWPLLLQRVGAAAAAPVESMETQHAQLADALSGMQTRVREWSAAPTANVAEILAKDTQQLVWLLNEHLGAEEEQLVPLMERHITAAELQEIVAKGGAIGATGDPDSVPLAFGMMLYEADPEVVDRAVASVPSPLREVIRDLAQQAFAAHSQLIHGTPNPSRSTEIFGRITHPGWLR
;
A
#
# COMPACT_ATOMS: atom_id res chain seq x y z
N MET A 1 -18.04 25.49 -12.10
CA MET A 1 -18.66 24.15 -12.00
C MET A 1 -17.80 23.26 -12.86
N ASP A 2 -16.84 22.61 -12.25
CA ASP A 2 -15.82 21.86 -12.99
C ASP A 2 -16.40 20.54 -13.47
N ASN A 3 -16.04 20.14 -14.69
CA ASN A 3 -16.59 19.01 -15.42
C ASN A 3 -16.03 17.67 -14.89
N THR A 4 -16.16 17.42 -13.59
CA THR A 4 -15.63 16.19 -12.95
C THR A 4 -16.35 14.92 -13.42
N ALA A 5 -17.57 15.05 -13.97
CA ALA A 5 -18.32 13.93 -14.52
C ALA A 5 -17.73 13.31 -15.81
N THR A 6 -16.70 13.92 -16.42
CA THR A 6 -16.05 13.41 -17.65
C THR A 6 -14.58 13.03 -17.47
N GLN A 7 -14.02 13.19 -16.27
CA GLN A 7 -12.63 12.80 -16.03
C GLN A 7 -12.55 11.31 -15.71
N TRP A 8 -11.78 10.58 -16.51
CA TRP A 8 -11.44 9.19 -16.24
C TRP A 8 -10.43 9.09 -15.11
N PHE A 9 -10.46 7.95 -14.41
CA PHE A 9 -9.41 7.56 -13.48
C PHE A 9 -8.03 7.61 -14.17
N ASP A 10 -7.01 8.04 -13.42
CA ASP A 10 -5.61 8.05 -13.85
C ASP A 10 -4.87 6.94 -13.09
N GLY A 11 -4.35 5.94 -13.80
CA GLY A 11 -3.69 4.76 -13.22
C GLY A 11 -2.53 5.10 -12.28
N ARG A 12 -1.93 6.28 -12.41
CA ARG A 12 -0.88 6.76 -11.50
C ARG A 12 -1.36 6.97 -10.07
N GLU A 13 -2.67 7.11 -9.85
CA GLU A 13 -3.26 7.13 -8.50
C GLU A 13 -3.17 5.74 -7.84
N MET A 14 -3.32 4.64 -8.58
CA MET A 14 -3.07 3.29 -8.05
C MET A 14 -1.57 3.04 -7.84
N GLU A 15 -0.75 3.44 -8.82
CA GLU A 15 0.71 3.33 -8.72
C GLU A 15 1.27 4.05 -7.47
N MET A 16 0.70 5.19 -7.10
CA MET A 16 1.04 5.90 -5.85
C MET A 16 0.83 5.03 -4.61
N VAL A 17 -0.32 4.35 -4.51
CA VAL A 17 -0.64 3.46 -3.39
C VAL A 17 0.28 2.23 -3.41
N HIS A 18 0.48 1.63 -4.59
CA HIS A 18 1.33 0.45 -4.72
C HIS A 18 2.81 0.73 -4.43
N LYS A 19 3.31 1.91 -4.81
CA LYS A 19 4.68 2.35 -4.45
C LYS A 19 4.87 2.41 -2.94
N MET A 20 3.87 2.86 -2.19
CA MET A 20 3.90 2.84 -0.73
C MET A 20 4.02 1.40 -0.22
N PHE A 21 3.16 0.47 -0.66
CA PHE A 21 3.26 -0.93 -0.24
C PHE A 21 4.60 -1.58 -0.60
N ARG A 22 5.06 -1.39 -1.84
CA ARG A 22 6.36 -1.89 -2.30
C ARG A 22 7.49 -1.38 -1.41
N ARG A 23 7.50 -0.07 -1.08
CA ARG A 23 8.51 0.52 -0.19
C ARG A 23 8.45 -0.10 1.20
N GLU A 24 7.29 -0.06 1.85
CA GLU A 24 7.17 -0.42 3.26
C GLU A 24 7.45 -1.90 3.51
N PHE A 25 6.88 -2.80 2.69
CA PHE A 25 7.20 -4.22 2.76
C PHE A 25 8.65 -4.50 2.33
N GLY A 26 9.16 -3.78 1.32
CA GLY A 26 10.53 -3.94 0.84
C GLY A 26 11.61 -3.58 1.88
N LEU A 27 11.33 -2.60 2.75
CA LEU A 27 12.23 -2.19 3.84
C LEU A 27 12.13 -3.08 5.09
N MET A 28 11.01 -3.79 5.25
CA MET A 28 10.71 -4.58 6.44
C MET A 28 11.76 -5.64 6.83
N PRO A 29 12.37 -6.41 5.89
CA PRO A 29 13.43 -7.35 6.26
C PRO A 29 14.62 -6.69 6.99
N GLY A 30 14.98 -5.47 6.58
CA GLY A 30 16.03 -4.70 7.23
C GLY A 30 15.63 -4.20 8.61
N LEU A 31 14.36 -3.81 8.79
CA LEU A 31 13.82 -3.39 10.08
C LEU A 31 13.83 -4.53 11.09
N LEU A 32 13.38 -5.73 10.70
CA LEU A 32 13.36 -6.92 11.53
C LEU A 32 14.77 -7.29 12.02
N CYS A 33 15.74 -7.37 11.09
CA CYS A 33 17.12 -7.69 11.43
C CYS A 33 17.83 -6.59 12.23
N GLY A 34 17.34 -5.35 12.17
CA GLY A 34 17.92 -4.18 12.85
C GLY A 34 17.45 -3.98 14.29
N VAL A 35 16.60 -4.86 14.83
CA VAL A 35 16.07 -4.73 16.19
C VAL A 35 17.14 -5.03 17.25
N THR A 36 17.28 -4.09 18.18
CA THR A 36 18.28 -4.13 19.26
C THR A 36 17.70 -4.49 20.62
N ASP A 37 16.40 -4.28 20.82
CA ASP A 37 15.72 -4.42 22.11
C ASP A 37 14.19 -4.62 21.92
N PRO A 38 13.46 -5.07 22.96
CA PRO A 38 12.02 -5.31 22.88
C PRO A 38 11.16 -4.07 22.59
N GLU A 39 11.57 -2.88 23.02
CA GLU A 39 10.83 -1.65 22.73
C GLU A 39 10.86 -1.38 21.22
N ARG A 40 12.04 -1.50 20.61
CA ARG A 40 12.21 -1.38 19.17
C ARG A 40 11.46 -2.47 18.41
N ALA A 41 11.41 -3.69 18.93
CA ALA A 41 10.65 -4.79 18.33
C ALA A 41 9.15 -4.49 18.27
N GLY A 42 8.60 -3.89 19.35
CA GLY A 42 7.20 -3.44 19.39
C GLY A 42 6.90 -2.41 18.31
N ILE A 43 7.74 -1.38 18.16
CA ILE A 43 7.58 -0.33 17.14
C ILE A 43 7.57 -0.93 15.71
N VAL A 44 8.48 -1.88 15.42
CA VAL A 44 8.54 -2.54 14.11
C VAL A 44 7.31 -3.41 13.87
N ALA A 45 6.84 -4.12 14.91
CA ALA A 45 5.65 -4.96 14.82
C ALA A 45 4.38 -4.13 14.59
N ASP A 46 4.21 -3.03 15.31
CA ASP A 46 3.06 -2.13 15.13
C ASP A 46 3.05 -1.50 13.73
N HIS A 47 4.23 -1.14 13.20
CA HIS A 47 4.36 -0.68 11.81
C HIS A 47 3.96 -1.77 10.82
N PHE A 48 4.46 -3.00 10.99
CA PHE A 48 4.09 -4.12 10.14
C PHE A 48 2.57 -4.36 10.13
N GLU A 49 1.95 -4.38 11.32
CA GLU A 49 0.50 -4.57 11.49
C GLU A 49 -0.30 -3.45 10.80
N ALA A 50 0.13 -2.19 10.94
CA ALA A 50 -0.53 -1.05 10.29
C ALA A 50 -0.47 -1.13 8.75
N ILE A 51 0.68 -1.50 8.18
CA ILE A 51 0.82 -1.66 6.73
C ILE A 51 0.06 -2.87 6.21
N ALA A 52 0.09 -4.00 6.93
CA ALA A 52 -0.70 -5.18 6.59
C ALA A 52 -2.20 -4.91 6.63
N ALA A 53 -2.69 -4.20 7.64
CA ALA A 53 -4.08 -3.79 7.72
C ALA A 53 -4.45 -2.84 6.57
N THR A 54 -3.58 -1.89 6.22
CA THR A 54 -3.83 -0.98 5.09
C THR A 54 -3.92 -1.73 3.76
N LEU A 55 -3.03 -2.71 3.54
CA LEU A 55 -3.06 -3.56 2.35
C LEU A 55 -4.32 -4.42 2.28
N HIS A 56 -4.75 -4.98 3.41
CA HIS A 56 -5.99 -5.75 3.49
C HIS A 56 -7.22 -4.92 3.08
N HIS A 57 -7.36 -3.70 3.63
CA HIS A 57 -8.49 -2.83 3.27
C HIS A 57 -8.46 -2.38 1.81
N HIS A 58 -7.27 -2.19 1.24
CA HIS A 58 -7.11 -1.88 -0.18
C HIS A 58 -7.64 -3.02 -1.06
N HIS A 59 -7.17 -4.26 -0.87
CA HIS A 59 -7.68 -5.41 -1.62
C HIS A 59 -9.17 -5.65 -1.36
N GLN A 60 -9.65 -5.47 -0.12
CA GLN A 60 -11.06 -5.61 0.20
C GLN A 60 -11.91 -4.60 -0.59
N SER A 61 -11.49 -3.34 -0.67
CA SER A 61 -12.21 -2.32 -1.44
C SER A 61 -12.22 -2.65 -2.93
N GLU A 62 -11.18 -3.27 -3.45
CA GLU A 62 -11.15 -3.73 -4.82
C GLU A 62 -12.13 -4.87 -5.09
N ASP A 63 -12.11 -5.88 -4.22
CA ASP A 63 -13.00 -7.05 -4.31
C ASP A 63 -14.47 -6.67 -4.15
N GLU A 64 -14.78 -5.75 -3.24
CA GLU A 64 -16.16 -5.36 -2.91
C GLU A 64 -16.73 -4.29 -3.83
N ASP A 65 -15.91 -3.35 -4.33
CA ASP A 65 -16.39 -2.19 -5.08
C ASP A 65 -15.82 -2.09 -6.50
N VAL A 66 -14.50 -2.28 -6.70
CA VAL A 66 -13.83 -2.00 -7.99
C VAL A 66 -14.09 -3.11 -9.01
N TRP A 67 -13.83 -4.38 -8.67
CA TRP A 67 -14.01 -5.50 -9.58
C TRP A 67 -15.46 -5.68 -10.03
N PRO A 68 -16.47 -5.60 -9.14
CA PRO A 68 -17.87 -5.67 -9.56
C PRO A 68 -18.25 -4.56 -10.54
N LEU A 69 -17.77 -3.33 -10.29
CA LEU A 69 -17.99 -2.18 -11.17
C LEU A 69 -17.36 -2.39 -12.55
N LEU A 70 -16.13 -2.91 -12.58
CA LEU A 70 -15.42 -3.17 -13.82
C LEU A 70 -16.11 -4.29 -14.62
N LEU A 71 -16.45 -5.41 -13.98
CA LEU A 71 -17.19 -6.51 -14.59
C LEU A 71 -18.53 -6.07 -15.16
N GLN A 72 -19.25 -5.17 -14.47
CA GLN A 72 -20.48 -4.59 -14.98
C GLN A 72 -20.27 -3.84 -16.32
N ARG A 73 -19.11 -3.21 -16.52
CA ARG A 73 -18.83 -2.36 -17.69
C ARG A 73 -18.18 -3.08 -18.86
N VAL A 74 -17.25 -3.99 -18.58
CA VAL A 74 -16.44 -4.64 -19.63
C VAL A 74 -16.72 -6.14 -19.78
N GLY A 75 -17.48 -6.73 -18.85
CA GLY A 75 -17.90 -8.13 -18.89
C GLY A 75 -16.73 -9.09 -19.06
N ALA A 76 -16.80 -9.95 -20.08
CA ALA A 76 -15.84 -11.02 -20.32
C ALA A 76 -14.38 -10.56 -20.46
N ALA A 77 -14.13 -9.30 -20.81
CA ALA A 77 -12.77 -8.77 -20.93
C ALA A 77 -12.04 -8.63 -19.59
N ALA A 78 -12.76 -8.46 -18.47
CA ALA A 78 -12.17 -8.39 -17.12
C ALA A 78 -12.33 -9.69 -16.32
N ALA A 79 -13.16 -10.64 -16.76
CA ALA A 79 -13.51 -11.82 -15.97
C ALA A 79 -12.29 -12.63 -15.50
N ALA A 80 -11.40 -13.02 -16.42
CA ALA A 80 -10.23 -13.82 -16.07
C ALA A 80 -9.18 -13.03 -15.25
N PRO A 81 -8.83 -11.77 -15.58
CA PRO A 81 -7.96 -10.97 -14.72
C PRO A 81 -8.52 -10.75 -13.31
N VAL A 82 -9.82 -10.48 -13.16
CA VAL A 82 -10.48 -10.33 -11.85
C VAL A 82 -10.41 -11.61 -11.03
N GLU A 83 -10.79 -12.76 -11.59
CA GLU A 83 -10.70 -14.06 -10.91
C GLU A 83 -9.26 -14.37 -10.45
N SER A 84 -8.27 -13.98 -11.26
CA SER A 84 -6.86 -14.08 -10.90
C SER A 84 -6.51 -13.16 -9.73
N MET A 85 -6.98 -11.90 -9.71
CA MET A 85 -6.72 -10.97 -8.59
C MET A 85 -7.36 -11.45 -7.30
N GLU A 86 -8.63 -11.86 -7.31
CA GLU A 86 -9.32 -12.36 -6.11
C GLU A 86 -8.59 -13.59 -5.53
N THR A 87 -8.08 -14.48 -6.40
CA THR A 87 -7.26 -15.62 -5.98
C THR A 87 -5.94 -15.18 -5.35
N GLN A 88 -5.27 -14.17 -5.92
CA GLN A 88 -4.02 -13.62 -5.38
C GLN A 88 -4.24 -12.87 -4.06
N HIS A 89 -5.34 -12.11 -3.94
CA HIS A 89 -5.76 -11.44 -2.69
C HIS A 89 -5.93 -12.46 -1.57
N ALA A 90 -6.63 -13.57 -1.81
CA ALA A 90 -6.81 -14.63 -0.82
C ALA A 90 -5.46 -15.24 -0.37
N GLN A 91 -4.55 -15.52 -1.31
CA GLN A 91 -3.22 -16.04 -0.99
C GLN A 91 -2.38 -15.05 -0.18
N LEU A 92 -2.41 -13.76 -0.54
CA LEU A 92 -1.72 -12.70 0.20
C LEU A 92 -2.31 -12.51 1.59
N ALA A 93 -3.63 -12.56 1.73
CA ALA A 93 -4.31 -12.44 3.03
C ALA A 93 -3.89 -13.57 3.98
N ASP A 94 -3.83 -14.81 3.51
CA ASP A 94 -3.35 -15.96 4.31
C ASP A 94 -1.89 -15.79 4.73
N ALA A 95 -1.02 -15.37 3.79
CA ALA A 95 0.39 -15.14 4.07
C ALA A 95 0.61 -14.00 5.08
N LEU A 96 -0.13 -12.89 4.95
CA LEU A 96 -0.09 -11.74 5.85
C LEU A 96 -0.56 -12.12 7.25
N SER A 97 -1.70 -12.80 7.39
CA SER A 97 -2.24 -13.24 8.68
C SER A 97 -1.24 -14.14 9.44
N GLY A 98 -0.62 -15.08 8.71
CA GLY A 98 0.45 -15.91 9.27
C GLY A 98 1.66 -15.10 9.71
N MET A 99 2.07 -14.09 8.94
CA MET A 99 3.19 -13.22 9.28
C MET A 99 2.87 -12.32 10.49
N GLN A 100 1.70 -11.69 10.53
CA GLN A 100 1.25 -10.83 11.64
C GLN A 100 1.34 -11.58 12.97
N THR A 101 0.85 -12.83 13.00
CA THR A 101 0.95 -13.70 14.18
C THR A 101 2.41 -13.87 14.63
N ARG A 102 3.31 -14.25 13.71
CA ARG A 102 4.72 -14.50 14.06
C ARG A 102 5.49 -13.24 14.44
N VAL A 103 5.20 -12.11 13.79
CA VAL A 103 5.79 -10.80 14.12
C VAL A 103 5.38 -10.37 15.53
N ARG A 104 4.10 -10.56 15.90
CA ARG A 104 3.60 -10.26 17.24
C ARG A 104 4.20 -11.16 18.32
N GLU A 105 4.34 -12.46 18.04
CA GLU A 105 4.99 -13.39 18.97
C GLU A 105 6.47 -13.03 19.15
N TRP A 106 7.16 -12.70 18.06
CA TRP A 106 8.56 -12.28 18.10
C TRP A 106 8.76 -10.97 18.87
N SER A 107 7.87 -9.98 18.72
CA SER A 107 8.04 -8.69 19.38
C SER A 107 7.95 -8.77 20.91
N ALA A 108 7.23 -9.76 21.45
CA ALA A 108 7.17 -10.02 22.89
C ALA A 108 8.50 -10.56 23.48
N ALA A 109 9.32 -11.24 22.67
CA ALA A 109 10.59 -11.82 23.09
C ALA A 109 11.57 -11.90 21.89
N PRO A 110 12.10 -10.75 21.42
CA PRO A 110 12.83 -10.70 20.17
C PRO A 110 14.17 -11.43 20.29
N THR A 111 14.44 -12.29 19.31
CA THR A 111 15.76 -12.91 19.13
C THR A 111 16.23 -12.69 17.70
N ALA A 112 17.55 -12.57 17.50
CA ALA A 112 18.14 -12.39 16.18
C ALA A 112 17.82 -13.56 15.24
N ASN A 113 17.82 -14.80 15.73
CA ASN A 113 17.50 -15.98 14.93
C ASN A 113 16.05 -15.95 14.40
N VAL A 114 15.07 -15.55 15.22
CA VAL A 114 13.69 -15.41 14.77
C VAL A 114 13.53 -14.22 13.83
N ALA A 115 14.23 -13.11 14.09
CA ALA A 115 14.23 -11.94 13.19
C ALA A 115 14.74 -12.30 11.79
N GLU A 116 15.80 -13.09 11.68
CA GLU A 116 16.34 -13.57 10.39
C GLU A 116 15.35 -14.48 9.64
N ILE A 117 14.58 -15.30 10.36
CA ILE A 117 13.52 -16.13 9.76
C ILE A 117 12.38 -15.24 9.25
N LEU A 118 11.90 -14.32 10.07
CA LEU A 118 10.85 -13.37 9.67
C LEU A 118 11.28 -12.50 8.49
N ALA A 119 12.54 -12.08 8.44
CA ALA A 119 13.09 -11.31 7.33
C ALA A 119 13.06 -12.10 6.01
N LYS A 120 13.38 -13.40 6.04
CA LYS A 120 13.29 -14.28 4.86
C LYS A 120 11.85 -14.52 4.43
N ASP A 121 10.96 -14.80 5.38
CA ASP A 121 9.53 -14.96 5.10
C ASP A 121 8.95 -13.66 4.50
N THR A 122 9.41 -12.51 4.98
CA THR A 122 8.98 -11.20 4.47
C THR A 122 9.49 -10.97 3.04
N GLN A 123 10.69 -11.42 2.70
CA GLN A 123 11.18 -11.37 1.31
C GLN A 123 10.29 -12.20 0.37
N GLN A 124 9.80 -13.35 0.82
CA GLN A 124 8.86 -14.16 0.03
C GLN A 124 7.50 -13.43 -0.14
N LEU A 125 6.99 -12.82 0.93
CA LEU A 125 5.78 -11.98 0.87
C LEU A 125 5.97 -10.80 -0.09
N VAL A 126 7.11 -10.12 -0.03
CA VAL A 126 7.46 -9.01 -0.93
C VAL A 126 7.47 -9.47 -2.39
N TRP A 127 7.99 -10.66 -2.69
CA TRP A 127 7.95 -11.20 -4.04
C TRP A 127 6.52 -11.44 -4.52
N LEU A 128 5.70 -12.14 -3.73
CA LEU A 128 4.29 -12.38 -4.04
C LEU A 128 3.51 -11.08 -4.27
N LEU A 129 3.72 -10.11 -3.39
CA LEU A 129 3.07 -8.80 -3.47
C LEU A 129 3.48 -8.05 -4.74
N ASN A 130 4.77 -8.05 -5.11
CA ASN A 130 5.20 -7.37 -6.33
C ASN A 130 4.65 -8.01 -7.60
N GLU A 131 4.58 -9.35 -7.67
CA GLU A 131 3.96 -10.05 -8.80
C GLU A 131 2.47 -9.69 -8.90
N HIS A 132 1.77 -9.67 -7.77
CA HIS A 132 0.36 -9.29 -7.70
C HIS A 132 0.11 -7.84 -8.16
N LEU A 133 0.76 -6.87 -7.51
CA LEU A 133 0.58 -5.44 -7.84
C LEU A 133 1.00 -5.14 -9.29
N GLY A 134 2.04 -5.83 -9.80
CA GLY A 134 2.45 -5.70 -11.20
C GLY A 134 1.43 -6.27 -12.19
N ALA A 135 0.84 -7.42 -11.87
CA ALA A 135 -0.20 -8.02 -12.69
C ALA A 135 -1.46 -7.14 -12.74
N GLU A 136 -1.84 -6.54 -11.61
CA GLU A 136 -2.97 -5.62 -11.54
C GLU A 136 -2.73 -4.35 -12.38
N GLU A 137 -1.57 -3.72 -12.22
CA GLU A 137 -1.13 -2.55 -12.99
C GLU A 137 -1.09 -2.82 -14.50
N GLU A 138 -0.72 -4.03 -14.91
CA GLU A 138 -0.67 -4.42 -16.32
C GLU A 138 -2.05 -4.76 -16.90
N GLN A 139 -2.89 -5.47 -16.14
CA GLN A 139 -4.08 -6.13 -16.69
C GLN A 139 -5.39 -5.40 -16.38
N LEU A 140 -5.52 -4.81 -15.19
CA LEU A 140 -6.79 -4.24 -14.71
C LEU A 140 -6.78 -2.72 -14.69
N VAL A 141 -5.69 -2.08 -14.26
CA VAL A 141 -5.58 -0.61 -14.25
C VAL A 141 -5.89 0.01 -15.63
N PRO A 142 -5.41 -0.52 -16.78
CA PRO A 142 -5.77 0.05 -18.09
C PRO A 142 -7.24 -0.13 -18.48
N LEU A 143 -7.93 -1.11 -17.88
CA LEU A 143 -9.39 -1.25 -18.04
C LEU A 143 -10.11 -0.23 -17.14
N MET A 144 -9.63 -0.03 -15.91
CA MET A 144 -10.15 1.00 -15.01
C MET A 144 -10.04 2.40 -15.63
N GLU A 145 -8.89 2.77 -16.19
CA GLU A 145 -8.68 4.07 -16.85
C GLU A 145 -9.65 4.34 -18.01
N ARG A 146 -10.17 3.29 -18.65
CA ARG A 146 -11.09 3.42 -19.80
C ARG A 146 -12.56 3.37 -19.40
N HIS A 147 -12.86 2.88 -18.19
CA HIS A 147 -14.21 2.50 -17.81
C HIS A 147 -14.64 2.97 -16.42
N ILE A 148 -13.75 3.52 -15.60
CA ILE A 148 -14.06 4.07 -14.27
C ILE A 148 -13.73 5.55 -14.25
N THR A 149 -14.70 6.37 -13.87
CA THR A 149 -14.48 7.81 -13.74
C THR A 149 -13.73 8.12 -12.44
N ALA A 150 -12.99 9.23 -12.41
CA ALA A 150 -12.29 9.67 -11.21
C ALA A 150 -13.26 9.89 -10.03
N ALA A 151 -14.47 10.40 -10.30
CA ALA A 151 -15.50 10.60 -9.28
C ALA A 151 -15.98 9.29 -8.66
N GLU A 152 -16.21 8.26 -9.47
CA GLU A 152 -16.62 6.93 -8.97
C GLU A 152 -15.53 6.31 -8.09
N LEU A 153 -14.27 6.37 -8.52
CA LEU A 153 -13.19 5.85 -7.70
C LEU A 153 -13.03 6.65 -6.40
N GLN A 154 -13.18 7.98 -6.44
CA GLN A 154 -13.16 8.80 -5.24
C GLN A 154 -14.27 8.44 -4.25
N GLU A 155 -15.46 8.10 -4.73
CA GLU A 155 -16.56 7.62 -3.88
C GLU A 155 -16.23 6.28 -3.20
N ILE A 156 -15.54 5.38 -3.91
CA ILE A 156 -15.06 4.10 -3.36
C ILE A 156 -13.99 4.37 -2.29
N VAL A 157 -12.96 5.16 -2.62
CA VAL A 157 -11.87 5.52 -1.70
C VAL A 157 -12.41 6.29 -0.48
N ALA A 158 -13.44 7.10 -0.62
CA ALA A 158 -14.03 7.79 0.53
C ALA A 158 -14.75 6.84 1.50
N LYS A 159 -15.25 5.69 1.01
CA LYS A 159 -15.88 4.65 1.85
C LYS A 159 -14.85 3.70 2.48
N GLY A 160 -13.83 3.29 1.72
CA GLY A 160 -12.87 2.24 2.11
C GLY A 160 -11.42 2.70 2.37
N GLY A 161 -11.06 3.95 2.05
CA GLY A 161 -9.70 4.47 2.19
C GLY A 161 -9.25 4.71 3.64
N ALA A 162 -8.10 5.34 3.84
CA ALA A 162 -7.43 5.46 5.16
C ALA A 162 -8.32 5.93 6.33
N ILE A 163 -9.30 6.82 6.08
CA ILE A 163 -10.30 7.24 7.09
C ILE A 163 -11.28 6.11 7.42
N GLY A 164 -11.75 5.38 6.41
CA GLY A 164 -12.63 4.22 6.58
C GLY A 164 -11.93 3.04 7.25
N ALA A 165 -10.66 2.80 6.89
CA ALA A 165 -9.83 1.73 7.43
C ALA A 165 -9.43 1.91 8.91
N THR A 166 -9.13 3.15 9.32
CA THR A 166 -8.67 3.43 10.71
C THR A 166 -9.78 3.97 11.61
N GLY A 167 -10.80 4.62 11.05
CA GLY A 167 -11.79 5.39 11.80
C GLY A 167 -11.19 6.57 12.57
N ASP A 168 -9.90 6.86 12.39
CA ASP A 168 -9.13 7.84 13.16
C ASP A 168 -8.67 8.99 12.25
N PRO A 169 -9.29 10.17 12.36
CA PRO A 169 -8.88 11.37 11.62
C PRO A 169 -7.43 11.77 11.85
N ASP A 170 -6.83 11.44 13.00
CA ASP A 170 -5.44 11.80 13.31
C ASP A 170 -4.43 10.96 12.52
N SER A 171 -4.86 9.82 11.96
CA SER A 171 -4.03 8.97 11.09
C SER A 171 -3.93 9.50 9.65
N VAL A 172 -4.83 10.39 9.24
CA VAL A 172 -4.95 10.86 7.85
C VAL A 172 -3.68 11.50 7.33
N PRO A 173 -3.02 12.43 8.07
CA PRO A 173 -1.77 13.02 7.58
C PRO A 173 -0.69 11.97 7.33
N LEU A 174 -0.55 10.98 8.22
CA LEU A 174 0.44 9.93 8.03
C LEU A 174 0.15 9.10 6.78
N ALA A 175 -1.09 8.60 6.64
CA ALA A 175 -1.48 7.81 5.48
C ALA A 175 -1.24 8.58 4.15
N PHE A 176 -1.65 9.86 4.10
CA PHE A 176 -1.35 10.73 2.96
C PHE A 176 0.14 10.86 2.73
N GLY A 177 0.92 11.15 3.77
CA GLY A 177 2.36 11.34 3.64
C GLY A 177 3.09 10.10 3.11
N MET A 178 2.67 8.92 3.56
CA MET A 178 3.21 7.63 3.09
C MET A 178 2.93 7.38 1.60
N MET A 179 1.74 7.73 1.11
CA MET A 179 1.37 7.60 -0.30
C MET A 179 2.07 8.65 -1.17
N LEU A 180 2.09 9.92 -0.75
CA LEU A 180 2.58 11.03 -1.58
C LEU A 180 4.10 11.07 -1.74
N TYR A 181 4.87 10.39 -0.88
CA TYR A 181 6.35 10.45 -0.87
C TYR A 181 7.02 10.10 -2.23
N GLU A 182 6.42 9.19 -2.99
CA GLU A 182 6.91 8.73 -4.30
C GLU A 182 5.96 9.03 -5.46
N ALA A 183 4.89 9.77 -5.19
CA ALA A 183 3.86 10.10 -6.16
C ALA A 183 4.37 11.11 -7.20
N ASP A 184 3.79 11.02 -8.40
CA ASP A 184 3.93 12.05 -9.43
C ASP A 184 3.32 13.37 -8.90
N PRO A 185 4.00 14.54 -9.06
CA PRO A 185 3.47 15.82 -8.60
C PRO A 185 2.03 16.13 -9.05
N GLU A 186 1.63 15.73 -10.27
CA GLU A 186 0.26 15.93 -10.76
C GLU A 186 -0.76 15.07 -10.00
N VAL A 187 -0.36 13.84 -9.64
CA VAL A 187 -1.18 12.93 -8.82
C VAL A 187 -1.32 13.50 -7.41
N VAL A 188 -0.22 14.04 -6.86
CA VAL A 188 -0.25 14.70 -5.54
C VAL A 188 -1.24 15.86 -5.54
N ASP A 189 -1.22 16.71 -6.58
CA ASP A 189 -2.13 17.86 -6.68
C ASP A 189 -3.60 17.43 -6.72
N ARG A 190 -3.92 16.34 -7.44
CA ARG A 190 -5.28 15.76 -7.46
C ARG A 190 -5.69 15.16 -6.12
N ALA A 191 -4.80 14.39 -5.49
CA ALA A 191 -5.06 13.80 -4.17
C ALA A 191 -5.29 14.89 -3.11
N VAL A 192 -4.54 15.99 -3.16
CA VAL A 192 -4.77 17.16 -2.28
C VAL A 192 -6.11 17.83 -2.61
N ALA A 193 -6.48 17.95 -3.89
CA ALA A 193 -7.74 18.58 -4.29
C ALA A 193 -8.99 17.83 -3.80
N SER A 194 -8.93 16.49 -3.66
CA SER A 194 -10.04 15.67 -3.15
C SER A 194 -10.25 15.80 -1.64
N VAL A 195 -9.28 16.33 -0.89
CA VAL A 195 -9.42 16.59 0.55
C VAL A 195 -10.46 17.70 0.80
N PRO A 196 -11.38 17.51 1.76
CA PRO A 196 -12.34 18.55 2.14
C PRO A 196 -11.66 19.83 2.66
N SER A 197 -12.25 20.98 2.35
CA SER A 197 -11.91 22.23 3.04
C SER A 197 -12.33 22.14 4.52
N PRO A 198 -11.54 22.65 5.50
CA PRO A 198 -10.34 23.50 5.35
C PRO A 198 -9.00 22.76 5.30
N LEU A 199 -8.99 21.42 5.43
CA LEU A 199 -7.74 20.65 5.53
C LEU A 199 -6.88 20.75 4.26
N ARG A 200 -7.49 20.98 3.10
CA ARG A 200 -6.79 21.11 1.80
C ARG A 200 -5.59 22.06 1.82
N GLU A 201 -5.68 23.17 2.55
CA GLU A 201 -4.61 24.18 2.57
C GLU A 201 -3.39 23.73 3.38
N VAL A 202 -3.56 22.82 4.33
CA VAL A 202 -2.53 22.39 5.28
C VAL A 202 -2.11 20.92 5.09
N ILE A 203 -2.89 20.12 4.37
CA ILE A 203 -2.69 18.67 4.31
C ILE A 203 -1.35 18.27 3.72
N ARG A 204 -0.81 19.04 2.75
CA ARG A 204 0.51 18.76 2.18
C ARG A 204 1.61 18.85 3.23
N ASP A 205 1.61 19.93 4.00
CA ASP A 205 2.61 20.17 5.04
C ASP A 205 2.46 19.19 6.20
N LEU A 206 1.22 18.93 6.64
CA LEU A 206 0.94 17.95 7.68
C LEU A 206 1.35 16.53 7.26
N ALA A 207 1.07 16.15 6.02
CA ALA A 207 1.43 14.84 5.48
C ALA A 207 2.95 14.66 5.39
N GLN A 208 3.67 15.67 4.88
CA GLN A 208 5.12 15.63 4.81
C GLN A 208 5.76 15.54 6.21
N GLN A 209 5.25 16.31 7.17
CA GLN A 209 5.75 16.29 8.56
C GLN A 209 5.46 14.96 9.25
N ALA A 210 4.22 14.45 9.13
CA ALA A 210 3.82 13.17 9.71
C ALA A 210 4.66 12.03 9.14
N PHE A 211 4.84 11.98 7.81
CA PHE A 211 5.67 10.96 7.18
C PHE A 211 7.15 11.06 7.57
N ALA A 212 7.71 12.26 7.63
CA ALA A 212 9.11 12.44 8.05
C ALA A 212 9.33 12.01 9.51
N ALA A 213 8.41 12.35 10.41
CA ALA A 213 8.47 11.95 11.81
C ALA A 213 8.32 10.44 11.97
N HIS A 214 7.33 9.84 11.30
CA HIS A 214 7.13 8.38 11.28
C HIS A 214 8.32 7.65 10.68
N SER A 215 8.85 8.14 9.56
CA SER A 215 10.03 7.56 8.92
C SER A 215 11.28 7.66 9.81
N GLN A 216 11.44 8.76 10.55
CA GLN A 216 12.54 8.89 11.50
C GLN A 216 12.43 7.85 12.62
N LEU A 217 11.21 7.58 13.11
CA LEU A 217 10.94 6.55 14.11
C LEU A 217 11.17 5.13 13.58
N ILE A 218 10.68 4.84 12.37
CA ILE A 218 10.70 3.50 11.79
C ILE A 218 12.02 3.18 11.10
N HIS A 219 12.58 4.08 10.30
CA HIS A 219 13.75 3.82 9.45
C HIS A 219 15.02 4.51 9.95
N GLY A 220 14.94 5.34 10.99
CA GLY A 220 16.07 6.14 11.48
C GLY A 220 16.44 7.32 10.59
N THR A 221 15.61 7.64 9.59
CA THR A 221 15.78 8.75 8.64
C THR A 221 14.42 9.31 8.24
N PRO A 222 14.26 10.63 8.02
CA PRO A 222 13.01 11.19 7.50
C PRO A 222 12.79 10.87 6.02
N ASN A 223 13.82 10.39 5.31
CA ASN A 223 13.79 10.07 3.89
C ASN A 223 14.27 8.62 3.69
N PRO A 224 13.40 7.62 3.87
CA PRO A 224 13.75 6.22 3.62
C PRO A 224 13.95 5.99 2.10
N SER A 225 14.62 4.91 1.75
CA SER A 225 14.81 4.53 0.34
C SER A 225 13.48 4.36 -0.37
N ARG A 226 13.43 4.78 -1.64
CA ARG A 226 12.26 4.68 -2.49
C ARG A 226 12.05 3.24 -2.98
N SER A 227 10.82 2.88 -3.32
CA SER A 227 10.50 1.57 -3.92
C SER A 227 11.38 1.25 -5.15
N THR A 228 11.63 2.23 -6.01
CA THR A 228 12.50 2.08 -7.18
C THR A 228 13.98 1.89 -6.85
N GLU A 229 14.45 2.34 -5.68
CA GLU A 229 15.82 2.11 -5.22
C GLU A 229 15.99 0.70 -4.63
N ILE A 230 14.92 0.18 -4.01
CA ILE A 230 14.86 -1.16 -3.42
C ILE A 230 14.82 -2.21 -4.54
N PHE A 231 13.95 -2.03 -5.54
CA PHE A 231 13.72 -3.01 -6.60
C PHE A 231 14.44 -2.71 -7.92
N GLY A 232 14.92 -1.48 -8.14
CA GLY A 232 15.65 -1.06 -9.35
C GLY A 232 17.03 -1.69 -9.56
N ARG A 233 17.42 -2.64 -8.69
CA ARG A 233 18.58 -3.53 -8.86
C ARG A 233 18.21 -5.00 -9.01
N ILE A 234 16.93 -5.33 -9.21
CA ILE A 234 16.47 -6.71 -9.36
C ILE A 234 16.07 -6.96 -10.82
N THR A 235 17.04 -7.31 -11.66
CA THR A 235 16.77 -8.28 -12.73
C THR A 235 16.44 -9.59 -12.02
N HIS A 236 15.24 -10.15 -12.24
CA HIS A 236 14.75 -11.44 -11.73
C HIS A 236 15.73 -12.23 -10.84
N PRO A 237 15.43 -12.45 -9.56
CA PRO A 237 16.23 -13.35 -8.75
C PRO A 237 16.19 -14.75 -9.38
N GLY A 238 17.34 -15.28 -9.79
CA GLY A 238 17.50 -16.62 -10.35
C GLY A 238 17.29 -17.76 -9.34
N TRP A 239 16.36 -17.61 -8.40
CA TRP A 239 16.02 -18.60 -7.38
C TRP A 239 14.91 -19.57 -7.82
N LEU A 240 14.44 -19.49 -9.07
CA LEU A 240 13.67 -20.56 -9.70
C LEU A 240 14.63 -21.60 -10.30
N ARG A 241 15.20 -22.44 -9.43
CA ARG A 241 15.67 -23.80 -9.78
C ARG A 241 15.37 -24.75 -8.64
#